data_AF-A0A0M0T099-F1
#
_entry.id   AF-A0A0M0T099-F1
#
_cell.length_a   1.000
_cell.length_b   1.000
_cell.length_c   1.000
_cell.angle_alpha   90.00
_cell.angle_beta   90.00
_cell.angle_gamma   90.00
#
_symmetry.space_group_name_H-M   'P 1'
#
loop_
_entity.id
_entity.type
_entity.pdbx_description
1 polymer ?
#
loop_
_entity_poly.entity_id
_entity_poly.type
_entity_poly.pdbx_seq_one_letter_code
_entity_poly.pdbx_strand_id
1 'polypeptide(L)'
;MSTLAMIFVILVALEHFYILALEMFFLSSKAARRTFGLTDEAVASKQIQTLFANQGLYNGFLAAGLVFGLIREDIAVQLFFLACVIIAALYGALTANRSILLKQGLPAILAFIFVLLA
;
A
#
# COMPACT_ATOMS: atom_id res chain seq x y z
N MET A 1 22.36 2.10 -3.82
CA MET A 1 21.04 2.75 -4.03
C MET A 1 21.22 4.24 -4.27
N SER A 2 20.57 4.77 -5.29
CA SER A 2 20.47 6.23 -5.50
C SER A 2 19.53 6.86 -4.47
N THR A 3 19.78 8.11 -4.09
CA THR A 3 18.91 8.87 -3.17
C THR A 3 17.46 8.88 -3.67
N LEU A 4 17.27 8.94 -4.99
CA LEU A 4 15.95 8.95 -5.61
C LEU A 4 15.21 7.62 -5.41
N ALA A 5 15.88 6.48 -5.64
CA ALA A 5 15.29 5.16 -5.40
C ALA A 5 14.82 5.01 -3.94
N MET A 6 15.68 5.43 -2.99
CA MET A 6 15.35 5.38 -1.56
C MET A 6 14.12 6.23 -1.22
N ILE A 7 14.03 7.46 -1.73
CA ILE A 7 12.88 8.35 -1.51
C ILE A 7 11.58 7.68 -2.00
N PHE A 8 11.59 7.07 -3.18
CA PHE A 8 10.40 6.41 -3.73
C PHE A 8 10.01 5.14 -2.96
N VAL A 9 10.97 4.33 -2.51
CA VAL A 9 10.66 3.17 -1.64
C VAL A 9 10.06 3.61 -0.31
N ILE A 10 10.61 4.65 0.31
CA ILE A 10 10.07 5.23 1.55
C ILE A 10 8.65 5.75 1.32
N LEU A 11 8.40 6.45 0.20
CA LEU A 11 7.08 6.97 -0.15
C LEU A 11 6.04 5.83 -0.24
N VAL A 12 6.38 4.72 -0.91
CA VAL A 12 5.48 3.56 -1.04
C VAL A 12 5.23 2.89 0.32
N ALA A 13 6.26 2.75 1.15
CA ALA A 13 6.12 2.20 2.49
C ALA A 13 5.19 3.07 3.37
N LEU A 14 5.37 4.40 3.32
CA LEU A 14 4.52 5.34 4.05
C LEU A 14 3.07 5.32 3.55
N GLU A 15 2.85 5.20 2.24
CA GLU A 15 1.52 5.02 1.67
C GLU A 15 0.83 3.78 2.27
N HIS A 16 1.53 2.64 2.33
CA HIS A 16 0.95 1.40 2.83
C HIS A 16 0.72 1.41 4.34
N PHE A 17 1.57 2.09 5.12
CA PHE A 17 1.29 2.36 6.53
C PHE A 17 0.07 3.28 6.73
N TYR A 18 -0.09 4.29 5.87
CA TYR A 18 -1.27 5.14 5.89
C TYR A 18 -2.55 4.36 5.58
N ILE A 19 -2.51 3.49 4.56
CA ILE A 19 -3.63 2.59 4.23
C ILE A 19 -3.93 1.65 5.40
N LEU A 20 -2.91 1.00 5.97
CA LEU A 20 -3.07 0.18 7.18
C LEU A 20 -3.80 0.95 8.27
N ALA A 21 -3.37 2.18 8.56
CA ALA A 21 -3.97 2.97 9.63
C ALA A 21 -5.45 3.26 9.36
N LEU A 22 -5.80 3.59 8.10
CA LEU A 22 -7.18 3.80 7.70
C LEU A 22 -8.03 2.53 7.80
N GLU A 23 -7.51 1.38 7.33
CA GLU A 23 -8.25 0.12 7.27
C GLU A 23 -8.43 -0.52 8.65
N MET A 24 -7.42 -0.42 9.55
CA MET A 24 -7.44 -1.06 10.87
C MET A 24 -8.06 -0.17 11.97
N PHE A 25 -7.71 1.11 12.01
CA PHE A 25 -8.01 1.97 13.16
C PHE A 25 -9.01 3.07 12.85
N PHE A 26 -9.05 3.55 11.60
CA PHE A 26 -9.84 4.72 11.23
C PHE A 26 -10.89 4.45 10.15
N LEU A 27 -11.41 3.23 10.07
CA LEU A 27 -12.36 2.82 9.02
C LEU A 27 -13.63 3.68 9.00
N SER A 28 -14.08 4.15 10.17
CA SER A 28 -15.25 5.01 10.32
C SER A 28 -15.01 6.50 10.02
N SER A 29 -13.76 6.90 9.80
CA SER A 29 -13.41 8.27 9.48
C SER A 29 -13.98 8.71 8.12
N LYS A 30 -14.17 10.01 7.95
CA LYS A 30 -14.57 10.60 6.65
C LYS A 30 -13.52 10.32 5.57
N ALA A 31 -12.24 10.24 5.94
CA ALA A 31 -11.14 9.94 5.04
C ALA A 31 -11.21 8.50 4.51
N ALA A 32 -11.37 7.51 5.38
CA ALA A 32 -11.51 6.11 4.98
C ALA A 32 -12.74 5.90 4.10
N ARG A 33 -13.91 6.43 4.49
CA ARG A 33 -15.14 6.35 3.68
C ARG A 33 -14.96 6.91 2.27
N ARG A 34 -14.31 8.07 2.14
CA ARG A 34 -14.05 8.68 0.82
C ARG A 34 -13.03 7.89 -0.01
N THR A 35 -12.00 7.35 0.64
CA THR A 35 -10.94 6.59 -0.03
C THR A 35 -11.44 5.24 -0.56
N PHE A 36 -12.23 4.53 0.24
CA PHE A 36 -12.69 3.17 -0.05
C PHE A 36 -14.14 3.10 -0.57
N GLY A 37 -14.86 4.23 -0.63
CA GLY A 37 -16.24 4.29 -1.14
C GLY A 37 -17.25 3.58 -0.24
N LEU A 38 -17.05 3.61 1.08
CA LEU A 38 -17.89 2.88 2.04
C LEU A 38 -19.14 3.66 2.42
N THR A 39 -20.27 2.96 2.53
CA THR A 39 -21.52 3.48 3.10
C THR A 39 -21.49 3.46 4.62
N ASP A 40 -22.38 4.21 5.27
CA ASP A 40 -22.48 4.23 6.73
C ASP A 40 -22.86 2.86 7.31
N GLU A 41 -23.71 2.12 6.60
CA GLU A 41 -24.10 0.75 6.94
C GLU A 41 -22.90 -0.22 6.84
N ALA A 42 -22.09 -0.10 5.78
CA ALA A 42 -20.91 -0.94 5.60
C ALA A 42 -19.88 -0.73 6.71
N VAL A 43 -19.64 0.53 7.09
CA VAL A 43 -18.73 0.87 8.20
C VAL A 43 -19.25 0.37 9.54
N ALA A 44 -20.57 0.37 9.77
CA ALA A 44 -21.17 -0.10 11.02
C ALA A 44 -21.10 -1.64 11.19
N SER A 45 -20.90 -2.39 10.10
CA SER A 45 -20.80 -3.85 10.14
C SER A 45 -19.48 -4.31 10.76
N LYS A 46 -19.57 -5.04 11.89
CA LYS A 46 -18.40 -5.68 12.52
C LYS A 46 -17.66 -6.65 11.60
N GLN A 47 -18.38 -7.33 10.71
CA GLN A 47 -17.78 -8.25 9.75
C GLN A 47 -16.91 -7.49 8.74
N ILE A 48 -17.42 -6.38 8.20
CA ILE A 48 -16.65 -5.52 7.28
C ILE A 48 -15.45 -4.91 7.99
N GLN A 49 -15.62 -4.42 9.22
CA GLN A 49 -14.51 -3.91 10.03
C GLN A 49 -13.40 -4.96 10.21
N THR A 50 -13.76 -6.21 10.49
CA THR A 50 -12.79 -7.29 10.67
C THR A 50 -12.06 -7.63 9.37
N LEU A 51 -12.76 -7.66 8.23
CA LEU A 51 -12.16 -7.91 6.92
C LEU A 51 -11.19 -6.79 6.53
N PHE A 52 -11.60 -5.53 6.72
CA PHE A 52 -10.74 -4.37 6.48
C PHE A 52 -9.52 -4.35 7.42
N ALA A 53 -9.70 -4.68 8.69
CA ALA A 53 -8.56 -4.75 9.61
C ALA A 53 -7.52 -5.79 9.17
N ASN A 54 -7.97 -6.94 8.64
CA ASN A 54 -7.04 -7.94 8.11
C ASN A 54 -6.38 -7.48 6.79
N GLN A 55 -7.12 -6.78 5.94
CA GLN A 55 -6.56 -6.15 4.73
C GLN A 55 -5.48 -5.11 5.08
N GLY A 56 -5.74 -4.30 6.11
CA GLY A 56 -4.79 -3.33 6.63
C GLY A 56 -3.53 -3.97 7.18
N LEU A 57 -3.65 -5.10 7.87
CA LEU A 57 -2.48 -5.86 8.34
C LEU A 57 -1.60 -6.35 7.18
N TYR A 58 -2.19 -6.82 6.08
CA TYR A 58 -1.42 -7.21 4.89
C TYR A 58 -0.69 -6.01 4.26
N ASN A 59 -1.33 -4.83 4.19
CA ASN A 59 -0.65 -3.59 3.80
C ASN A 59 0.54 -3.28 4.73
N GLY A 60 0.38 -3.54 6.03
CA GLY A 60 1.47 -3.44 7.00
C GLY A 60 2.65 -4.35 6.71
N PHE A 61 2.41 -5.60 6.30
CA PHE A 61 3.49 -6.52 5.91
C PHE A 61 4.22 -6.02 4.66
N LEU A 62 3.52 -5.45 3.68
CA LEU A 62 4.15 -4.85 2.51
C LEU A 62 5.06 -3.68 2.91
N ALA A 63 4.55 -2.76 3.74
CA ALA A 63 5.32 -1.63 4.23
C ALA A 63 6.54 -2.06 5.07
N ALA A 64 6.35 -3.01 5.99
CA ALA A 64 7.43 -3.55 6.82
C ALA A 64 8.50 -4.26 6.00
N GLY A 65 8.12 -5.01 4.96
CA GLY A 65 9.03 -5.63 4.02
C GLY A 65 9.91 -4.63 3.26
N LEU A 66 9.31 -3.52 2.80
CA LEU A 66 10.05 -2.42 2.15
C LEU A 66 11.02 -1.73 3.13
N VAL A 67 10.57 -1.43 4.35
CA VAL A 67 11.44 -0.85 5.39
C VAL A 67 12.58 -1.80 5.76
N PHE A 68 12.31 -3.10 5.88
CA PHE A 68 13.33 -4.11 6.13
C PHE A 68 14.35 -4.15 4.99
N GLY A 69 13.89 -4.16 3.73
CA GLY A 69 14.75 -4.09 2.55
C GLY A 69 15.62 -2.83 2.51
N LEU A 70 15.11 -1.68 2.97
CA LEU A 70 15.89 -0.45 3.11
C LEU A 70 16.97 -0.55 4.19
N ILE A 71 16.61 -1.00 5.41
CA ILE A 71 17.54 -1.16 6.53
C ILE A 71 18.66 -2.16 6.20
N ARG A 72 18.32 -3.21 5.43
CA ARG A 72 19.26 -4.23 5.00
C ARG A 72 20.06 -3.86 3.76
N GLU A 73 19.70 -2.75 3.09
CA GLU A 73 20.19 -2.37 1.77
C GLU A 73 20.03 -3.51 0.74
N ASP A 74 18.99 -4.33 0.90
CA ASP A 74 18.73 -5.52 0.09
C ASP A 74 17.77 -5.19 -1.06
N ILE A 75 18.35 -5.06 -2.25
CA ILE A 75 17.63 -4.74 -3.49
C ILE A 75 16.61 -5.83 -3.84
N ALA A 76 16.92 -7.11 -3.61
CA ALA A 76 16.02 -8.20 -3.97
C ALA A 76 14.74 -8.16 -3.12
N VAL A 77 14.87 -7.88 -1.82
CA VAL A 77 13.73 -7.69 -0.92
C VAL A 77 12.89 -6.49 -1.35
N GLN A 78 13.53 -5.35 -1.66
CA GLN A 78 12.80 -4.15 -2.11
C GLN A 78 12.01 -4.42 -3.39
N LEU A 79 12.65 -5.02 -4.41
CA LEU A 79 12.00 -5.34 -5.68
C LEU A 79 10.86 -6.34 -5.50
N PHE A 80 11.03 -7.36 -4.65
CA PHE A 80 9.99 -8.34 -4.37
C PHE A 80 8.73 -7.68 -3.80
N PHE A 81 8.88 -6.89 -2.74
CA PHE A 81 7.73 -6.21 -2.13
C PHE A 81 7.11 -5.15 -3.04
N LEU A 82 7.91 -4.39 -3.79
CA LEU A 82 7.40 -3.47 -4.80
C LEU A 82 6.59 -4.19 -5.89
N ALA A 83 7.05 -5.37 -6.35
CA ALA A 83 6.31 -6.18 -7.30
C ALA A 83 4.97 -6.66 -6.72
N CYS A 84 4.94 -7.08 -5.45
CA CYS A 84 3.70 -7.42 -4.76
C CYS A 84 2.72 -6.24 -4.73
N VAL A 85 3.20 -5.04 -4.41
CA VAL A 85 2.39 -3.81 -4.43
C VAL A 85 1.82 -3.54 -5.83
N ILE A 86 2.64 -3.67 -6.89
CA ILE A 86 2.21 -3.46 -8.27
C ILE A 86 1.12 -4.46 -8.66
N ILE A 87 1.29 -5.75 -8.33
CA ILE A 87 0.30 -6.79 -8.61
C ILE A 87 -1.01 -6.51 -7.86
N ALA A 88 -0.94 -6.14 -6.58
CA ALA A 88 -2.10 -5.78 -5.79
C ALA A 88 -2.82 -4.55 -6.36
N ALA A 89 -2.08 -3.53 -6.79
CA ALA A 89 -2.64 -2.32 -7.38
C ALA A 89 -3.32 -2.60 -8.73
N LEU A 90 -2.74 -3.47 -9.58
CA LEU A 90 -3.36 -3.92 -10.83
C LEU A 90 -4.67 -4.67 -10.55
N TYR A 91 -4.65 -5.63 -9.63
CA TYR A 91 -5.84 -6.39 -9.27
C TYR A 91 -6.93 -5.49 -8.67
N GLY A 92 -6.57 -4.60 -7.75
CA GLY A 92 -7.49 -3.63 -7.15
C GLY A 92 -8.06 -2.63 -8.16
N ALA A 93 -7.27 -2.22 -9.15
CA ALA A 93 -7.74 -1.35 -10.23
C ALA A 93 -8.76 -2.02 -11.15
N LEU A 94 -8.63 -3.33 -11.37
CA LEU A 94 -9.56 -4.12 -12.17
C LEU A 94 -10.85 -4.47 -11.41
N THR A 95 -10.76 -4.68 -10.09
CA THR A 95 -11.87 -5.23 -9.30
C THR A 95 -12.61 -4.19 -8.45
N ALA A 96 -11.94 -3.14 -7.99
CA ALA A 96 -12.50 -2.18 -7.03
C ALA A 96 -12.56 -0.76 -7.60
N ASN A 97 -11.41 -0.16 -7.90
CA ASN A 97 -11.36 1.24 -8.33
C ASN A 97 -10.10 1.53 -9.16
N ARG A 98 -10.28 1.99 -10.40
CA ARG A 98 -9.18 2.31 -11.32
C ARG A 98 -8.18 3.33 -10.75
N SER A 99 -8.60 4.20 -9.82
CA SER A 99 -7.69 5.15 -9.17
C SER A 99 -6.63 4.51 -8.28
N ILE A 100 -6.81 3.24 -7.88
CA ILE A 100 -5.80 2.46 -7.12
C ILE A 100 -4.51 2.33 -7.93
N LEU A 101 -4.60 2.11 -9.25
CA LEU A 101 -3.41 2.03 -10.11
C LEU A 101 -2.62 3.35 -10.10
N LEU A 102 -3.31 4.48 -10.05
CA LEU A 102 -2.65 5.80 -10.03
C LEU A 102 -2.10 6.16 -8.64
N LYS A 103 -2.81 5.80 -7.57
CA LYS A 103 -2.41 6.16 -6.21
C LYS A 103 -1.33 5.23 -5.65
N GLN A 104 -1.52 3.92 -5.78
CA GLN A 104 -0.62 2.89 -5.25
C GLN A 104 0.33 2.34 -6.32
N GLY A 105 -0.22 2.04 -7.50
CA GLY A 105 0.54 1.39 -8.57
C GLY A 105 1.63 2.27 -9.16
N LEU A 106 1.32 3.52 -9.50
CA LEU A 106 2.27 4.44 -10.13
C LEU A 106 3.49 4.72 -9.23
N PRO A 107 3.33 5.06 -7.93
CA PRO A 107 4.49 5.21 -7.05
C PRO A 107 5.33 3.93 -6.94
N ALA A 108 4.69 2.77 -6.84
CA ALA A 108 5.40 1.49 -6.76
C ALA A 108 6.16 1.14 -8.06
N ILE A 109 5.58 1.40 -9.23
CA ILE A 109 6.24 1.23 -10.53
C ILE A 109 7.45 2.15 -10.64
N LEU A 110 7.31 3.43 -10.26
CA LEU A 110 8.43 4.38 -10.28
C LEU A 110 9.54 3.95 -9.31
N ALA A 111 9.18 3.55 -8.09
CA ALA A 111 10.13 3.01 -7.12
C ALA A 111 10.87 1.78 -7.69
N PHE A 112 10.13 0.86 -8.31
CA PHE A 112 10.69 -0.37 -8.88
C PHE A 112 11.71 -0.07 -9.99
N ILE A 113 11.36 0.85 -10.90
CA ILE A 113 12.27 1.29 -11.97
C ILE A 113 13.52 1.95 -11.37
N PHE A 114 13.37 2.85 -10.40
CA PHE A 114 14.53 3.52 -9.80
C PHE A 114 15.43 2.56 -9.02
N VAL A 115 14.87 1.56 -8.34
CA VAL A 115 15.67 0.53 -7.65
C VAL A 115 16.42 -0.35 -8.65
N LEU A 116 15.81 -0.71 -9.79
CA LEU A 116 16.47 -1.49 -10.84
C LEU A 116 17.62 -0.76 -11.53
N LEU A 117 17.55 0.57 -11.63
CA LEU A 117 18.55 1.40 -12.31
C LEU A 117 19.64 1.96 -11.38
N ALA A 118 19.55 1.71 -10.08
CA ALA A 118 20.39 2.29 -9.03
C ALA A 118 21.52 1.35 -8.57
#